data_AF-A0AAW1H8N8-F1
#
_entry.id   AF-A0AAW1H8N8-F1
#
_cell.length_a   1.000
_cell.length_b   1.000
_cell.length_c   1.000
_cell.angle_alpha   90.00
_cell.angle_beta   90.00
_cell.angle_gamma   90.00
#
_symmetry.space_group_name_H-M   'P 1'
#
loop_
_entity.id
_entity.type
_entity.pdbx_description
1 polymer ?
#
loop_
_entity_poly.entity_id
_entity_poly.type
_entity_poly.pdbx_seq_one_letter_code
_entity_poly.pdbx_strand_id
1 'polypeptide(L)'
;MASYYNYLVLSSVYLCIFFFYFGNALEVSYDSRALRFDGLRKLIISGSIHYPRSTPEMWPDLIRKAKEGGLNTIETYVFWNIHEPLYRQYNFSGNLDFVRFFKTIQNEGLYAILRIGPYICAEWNYGKN
;
A
#
# COMPACT_ATOMS: atom_id res chain seq x y z
N MET A 1 -41.48 -11.42 -22.59
CA MET A 1 -40.73 -10.15 -22.63
C MET A 1 -40.06 -9.80 -21.30
N ALA A 2 -40.78 -9.76 -20.16
CA ALA A 2 -40.19 -9.41 -18.86
C ALA A 2 -39.02 -10.31 -18.41
N SER A 3 -39.07 -11.61 -18.69
CA SER A 3 -37.99 -12.55 -18.33
C SER A 3 -36.66 -12.25 -19.04
N TYR A 4 -36.69 -11.96 -20.34
CA TYR A 4 -35.48 -11.63 -21.12
C TYR A 4 -34.81 -10.33 -20.64
N TYR A 5 -35.61 -9.33 -20.27
CA TYR A 5 -35.11 -8.07 -19.71
C TYR A 5 -34.39 -8.32 -18.37
N ASN A 6 -34.95 -9.16 -17.49
CA ASN A 6 -34.32 -9.53 -16.23
C ASN A 6 -32.99 -10.28 -16.43
N TYR A 7 -32.88 -11.17 -17.43
CA TYR A 7 -31.62 -11.83 -17.78
C TYR A 7 -30.55 -10.86 -18.29
N LEU A 8 -30.93 -9.86 -19.10
CA LEU A 8 -30.03 -8.80 -19.56
C LEU A 8 -29.53 -7.93 -18.40
N VAL A 9 -30.41 -7.57 -17.46
CA VAL A 9 -30.04 -6.80 -16.27
C VAL A 9 -29.13 -7.63 -15.36
N LEU A 10 -29.45 -8.90 -15.11
CA LEU A 10 -28.60 -9.79 -14.30
C LEU A 10 -27.22 -9.99 -14.94
N SER A 11 -27.15 -10.29 -16.23
CA SER A 11 -25.88 -10.51 -16.93
C SER A 11 -25.00 -9.25 -16.98
N SER A 12 -25.58 -8.08 -17.17
CA SER A 12 -24.85 -6.80 -17.11
C SER A 12 -24.35 -6.49 -15.70
N VAL A 13 -25.13 -6.81 -14.65
CA VAL A 13 -24.68 -6.71 -13.26
C VAL A 13 -23.52 -7.66 -12.98
N TYR A 14 -23.60 -8.93 -13.41
CA TYR A 14 -22.50 -9.89 -13.27
C TYR A 14 -21.24 -9.45 -14.02
N LEU A 15 -21.39 -8.88 -15.21
CA LEU A 15 -20.28 -8.38 -16.01
C LEU A 15 -19.62 -7.16 -15.34
N CYS A 16 -20.42 -6.21 -14.83
CA CYS A 16 -19.92 -5.10 -14.04
C CYS A 16 -19.17 -5.59 -12.80
N ILE A 17 -19.76 -6.52 -12.04
CA ILE A 17 -19.11 -7.13 -10.87
C ILE A 17 -17.79 -7.78 -11.29
N PHE A 18 -17.75 -8.55 -12.38
CA PHE A 18 -16.52 -9.18 -12.90
C PHE A 18 -15.43 -8.14 -13.21
N PHE A 19 -15.76 -7.03 -13.87
CA PHE A 19 -14.81 -5.95 -14.14
C PHE A 19 -14.38 -5.18 -12.88
N PHE A 20 -15.26 -5.05 -11.88
CA PHE A 20 -14.90 -4.48 -10.58
C PHE A 20 -13.97 -5.41 -9.77
N TYR A 21 -14.09 -6.73 -9.94
CA TYR A 21 -13.23 -7.72 -9.27
C TYR A 21 -11.88 -7.92 -9.97
N PHE A 22 -11.76 -7.58 -11.25
CA PHE A 22 -10.46 -7.42 -11.90
C PHE A 22 -9.81 -6.12 -11.41
N GLY A 23 -9.21 -6.20 -10.22
CA GLY A 23 -8.32 -5.16 -9.72
C GLY A 23 -7.19 -4.97 -10.72
N ASN A 24 -7.22 -3.86 -11.46
CA ASN A 24 -6.13 -3.51 -12.35
C ASN A 24 -4.90 -3.23 -11.48
N ALA A 25 -3.87 -4.06 -11.61
CA ALA A 25 -2.57 -3.77 -11.04
C ALA A 25 -2.01 -2.51 -11.71
N LEU A 26 -1.36 -1.65 -10.93
CA LEU A 26 -0.65 -0.50 -11.47
C LEU A 26 0.41 -0.98 -12.46
N GLU A 27 0.34 -0.56 -13.72
CA GLU A 27 1.39 -0.88 -14.68
C GLU A 27 2.59 0.02 -14.41
N VAL A 28 3.71 -0.57 -13.99
CA VAL A 28 4.96 0.17 -13.76
C VAL A 28 5.97 -0.20 -14.83
N SER A 29 6.36 0.79 -15.63
CA SER A 29 7.42 0.70 -16.62
C SER A 29 8.39 1.88 -16.47
N TYR A 30 9.39 1.98 -17.35
CA TYR A 30 10.34 3.09 -17.35
C TYR A 30 10.88 3.34 -18.74
N ASP A 31 11.41 4.54 -18.96
CA ASP A 31 12.26 4.86 -20.09
C ASP A 31 13.58 5.47 -19.62
N SER A 32 14.39 5.99 -20.54
CA SER A 32 15.69 6.58 -20.23
C SER A 32 15.64 7.81 -19.31
N ARG A 33 14.45 8.34 -19.00
CA ARG A 33 14.28 9.59 -18.23
C ARG A 33 13.36 9.46 -17.02
N ALA A 34 12.43 8.52 -16.99
CA ALA A 34 11.46 8.44 -15.90
C ALA A 34 10.82 7.06 -15.73
N LEU A 35 10.32 6.83 -14.51
CA LEU A 35 9.30 5.81 -14.25
C LEU A 35 7.98 6.24 -14.89
N ARG A 36 7.21 5.24 -15.32
CA ARG A 36 5.89 5.41 -15.92
C ARG A 36 4.88 4.55 -15.18
N PHE A 37 3.81 5.18 -14.74
CA PHE A 37 2.68 4.54 -14.08
C PHE A 37 1.48 4.63 -15.01
N ASP A 38 0.95 3.50 -15.45
CA ASP A 38 -0.10 3.40 -16.47
C ASP A 38 0.25 4.22 -17.74
N GLY A 39 1.49 4.06 -18.21
CA GLY A 39 2.04 4.75 -19.37
C GLY A 39 2.43 6.22 -19.15
N LEU A 40 2.02 6.85 -18.04
CA LEU A 40 2.31 8.25 -17.74
C LEU A 40 3.63 8.40 -16.98
N ARG A 41 4.54 9.25 -17.48
CA ARG A 41 5.78 9.58 -16.76
C ARG A 41 5.45 10.22 -15.41
N LYS A 42 6.07 9.72 -14.34
CA LYS A 42 5.91 10.21 -12.98
C LYS A 42 7.27 10.49 -12.35
N LEU A 43 7.36 11.65 -11.69
CA LEU A 43 8.42 11.93 -10.73
C LEU A 43 7.96 11.44 -9.36
N ILE A 44 8.72 10.55 -8.74
CA ILE A 44 8.47 10.11 -7.36
C ILE A 44 9.03 11.15 -6.40
N ILE A 45 8.16 11.68 -5.55
CA ILE A 45 8.55 12.54 -4.44
C ILE A 45 8.12 11.81 -3.17
N SER A 46 9.08 11.18 -2.52
CA SER A 46 8.82 10.27 -1.39
C SER A 46 9.35 10.80 -0.07
N GLY A 47 8.64 10.47 1.00
CA GLY A 47 9.09 10.62 2.38
C GLY A 47 8.84 9.35 3.19
N SER A 48 9.72 9.08 4.15
CA SER A 48 9.68 7.85 4.94
C SER A 48 8.75 8.00 6.16
N ILE A 49 7.82 7.07 6.32
CA ILE A 49 6.98 6.93 7.52
C ILE A 49 7.03 5.46 7.93
N HIS A 50 7.69 5.17 9.06
CA HIS A 50 7.81 3.80 9.56
C HIS A 50 6.63 3.47 10.47
N TYR A 51 5.70 2.65 9.98
CA TYR A 51 4.46 2.31 10.70
C TYR A 51 4.67 1.81 12.14
N PRO A 52 5.75 1.07 12.52
CA PRO A 52 5.93 0.65 13.91
C PRO A 52 6.29 1.78 14.87
N ARG A 53 6.65 2.97 14.36
CA ARG A 53 7.06 4.14 15.17
C ARG A 53 5.90 5.06 15.55
N SER A 54 4.68 4.73 15.13
CA SER A 54 3.46 5.46 15.47
C SER A 54 2.30 4.49 15.61
N THR A 55 1.18 4.94 16.18
CA THR A 55 0.00 4.07 16.34
C THR A 55 -0.87 4.06 15.07
N PRO A 56 -1.70 3.01 14.86
CA PRO A 56 -2.67 2.93 13.78
C PRO A 56 -3.63 4.12 13.67
N GLU A 57 -3.90 4.79 14.78
CA GLU A 57 -4.74 5.99 14.86
C GLU A 57 -4.02 7.24 14.33
N MET A 58 -2.68 7.27 14.43
CA MET A 58 -1.86 8.37 13.93
C MET A 58 -1.59 8.27 12.41
N TRP A 59 -1.57 7.06 11.84
CA TRP A 59 -1.19 6.86 10.43
C TRP A 59 -1.99 7.72 9.43
N PRO A 60 -3.33 7.84 9.52
CA PRO A 60 -4.09 8.65 8.55
C PRO A 60 -3.67 10.12 8.57
N ASP A 61 -3.44 10.70 9.75
CA ASP A 61 -3.02 12.09 9.88
C ASP A 61 -1.59 12.32 9.37
N LEU A 62 -0.66 11.43 9.70
CA LEU A 62 0.72 11.48 9.21
C LEU A 62 0.79 11.40 7.68
N ILE A 63 0.07 10.45 7.09
CA ILE A 63 0.02 10.23 5.64
C ILE A 63 -0.65 11.42 4.94
N ARG A 64 -1.72 11.98 5.51
CA ARG A 64 -2.38 13.17 4.96
C ARG A 64 -1.47 14.38 4.97
N LYS A 65 -0.78 14.66 6.09
CA LYS A 65 0.19 15.75 6.18
C LYS A 65 1.34 15.59 5.20
N ALA A 66 1.83 14.36 5.00
CA ALA A 66 2.82 14.06 3.97
C ALA A 66 2.31 14.42 2.56
N LYS A 67 1.07 14.04 2.23
CA LYS A 67 0.43 14.42 0.96
C LYS A 67 0.27 15.93 0.80
N GLU A 68 -0.22 16.62 1.83
CA GLU A 68 -0.36 18.08 1.86
C GLU A 68 1.01 18.79 1.72
N GLY A 69 2.08 18.17 2.23
CA GLY A 69 3.46 18.59 2.03
C GLY A 69 4.01 18.34 0.62
N GLY A 70 3.21 17.80 -0.31
CA GLY A 70 3.58 17.58 -1.71
C GLY A 70 4.18 16.21 -2.01
N LEU A 71 4.19 15.28 -1.04
CA LEU A 71 4.62 13.91 -1.31
C LEU A 71 3.54 13.18 -2.13
N ASN A 72 3.99 12.36 -3.08
CA ASN A 72 3.11 11.45 -3.83
C ASN A 72 3.33 9.97 -3.49
N THR A 73 4.34 9.68 -2.67
CA THR A 73 4.77 8.33 -2.34
C THR A 73 5.24 8.24 -0.89
N ILE A 74 4.76 7.25 -0.13
CA ILE A 74 5.28 6.96 1.20
C ILE A 74 6.27 5.80 1.13
N GLU A 75 7.43 5.94 1.76
CA GLU A 75 8.39 4.84 1.91
C GLU A 75 8.31 4.27 3.34
N THR A 76 8.36 2.94 3.46
CA THR A 76 8.54 2.29 4.78
C THR A 76 9.41 1.03 4.69
N TYR A 77 10.12 0.75 5.78
CA TYR A 77 10.70 -0.55 6.02
C TYR A 77 9.70 -1.54 6.60
N VAL A 78 9.90 -2.84 6.35
CA VAL A 78 9.32 -3.94 7.15
C VAL A 78 10.32 -4.37 8.22
N PHE A 79 9.94 -4.24 9.47
CA PHE A 79 10.80 -4.55 10.62
C PHE A 79 10.68 -6.04 10.95
N TRP A 80 11.49 -6.87 10.28
CA TRP A 80 11.37 -8.34 10.36
C TRP A 80 11.34 -8.85 11.80
N ASN A 81 12.20 -8.34 12.66
CA ASN A 81 12.38 -8.82 14.03
C ASN A 81 11.14 -8.69 14.93
N ILE A 82 10.29 -7.69 14.69
CA ILE A 82 9.04 -7.52 15.44
C ILE A 82 7.89 -8.25 14.77
N HIS A 83 7.99 -8.53 13.47
CA HIS A 83 7.05 -9.40 12.76
C HIS A 83 7.29 -10.87 13.02
N GLU A 84 8.52 -11.30 13.32
CA GLU A 84 8.87 -12.67 13.70
C GLU A 84 9.75 -12.65 14.97
N PRO A 85 9.17 -12.32 16.16
CA PRO A 85 9.93 -12.24 17.40
C PRO A 85 10.46 -13.61 17.86
N LEU A 86 9.77 -14.68 17.48
CA LEU A 86 10.20 -16.07 17.68
C LEU A 86 10.17 -16.79 16.34
N TYR A 87 11.08 -17.73 16.14
CA TYR A 87 11.19 -18.48 14.88
C TYR A 87 9.84 -19.07 14.47
N ARG A 88 9.40 -18.69 13.27
CA ARG A 88 8.13 -19.03 12.61
C ARG A 88 6.86 -18.59 13.35
N GLN A 89 6.96 -17.65 14.29
CA GLN A 89 5.81 -17.06 14.98
C GLN A 89 5.65 -15.61 14.54
N TYR A 90 4.61 -15.36 13.74
CA TYR A 90 4.42 -14.04 13.13
C TYR A 90 3.42 -13.17 13.89
N ASN A 91 3.69 -11.87 13.95
CA ASN A 91 2.77 -10.87 14.49
C ASN A 91 2.48 -9.76 13.46
N PHE A 92 1.20 -9.63 13.09
CA PHE A 92 0.68 -8.59 12.19
C PHE A 92 -0.47 -7.81 12.84
N SER A 93 -0.56 -7.82 14.16
CA SER A 93 -1.63 -7.15 14.92
C SER A 93 -1.24 -5.74 15.38
N GLY A 94 -2.23 -4.90 15.64
CA GLY A 94 -2.02 -3.56 16.18
C GLY A 94 -1.08 -2.71 15.32
N ASN A 95 -0.01 -2.18 15.93
CA ASN A 95 1.00 -1.37 15.25
C ASN A 95 1.81 -2.14 14.21
N LEU A 96 1.68 -3.47 14.14
CA LEU A 96 2.35 -4.34 13.16
C LEU A 96 1.43 -4.71 11.99
N ASP A 97 0.23 -4.14 11.91
CA ASP A 97 -0.65 -4.33 10.76
C ASP A 97 -0.20 -3.44 9.59
N PHE A 98 0.87 -3.85 8.89
CA PHE A 98 1.35 -3.11 7.72
C PHE A 98 0.34 -3.14 6.57
N VAL A 99 -0.57 -4.12 6.53
CA VAL A 99 -1.62 -4.18 5.50
C VAL A 99 -2.60 -3.02 5.69
N ARG A 100 -3.04 -2.77 6.92
CA ARG A 100 -3.84 -1.59 7.25
C ARG A 100 -3.10 -0.30 6.91
N PHE A 101 -1.80 -0.22 7.20
CA PHE A 101 -0.98 0.93 6.84
C PHE A 101 -0.96 1.20 5.31
N PHE A 102 -0.72 0.18 4.48
CA PHE A 102 -0.78 0.33 3.01
C PHE A 102 -2.16 0.68 2.48
N LYS A 103 -3.22 0.13 3.09
CA LYS A 103 -4.59 0.55 2.76
C LYS A 103 -4.83 2.01 3.09
N THR A 104 -4.26 2.52 4.18
CA THR A 104 -4.33 3.96 4.51
C THR A 104 -3.59 4.81 3.46
N ILE A 105 -2.39 4.40 3.03
CA ILE A 105 -1.66 5.08 1.94
C ILE A 105 -2.48 5.09 0.65
N GLN A 106 -3.06 3.94 0.28
CA GLN A 106 -3.90 3.78 -0.91
C GLN A 106 -5.16 4.66 -0.83
N ASN A 107 -5.82 4.71 0.33
CA ASN A 107 -7.02 5.52 0.53
C ASN A 107 -6.75 7.03 0.41
N GLU A 108 -5.54 7.47 0.77
CA GLU A 108 -5.09 8.85 0.53
C GLU A 108 -4.60 9.07 -0.92
N GLY A 109 -4.62 8.05 -1.77
CA GLY A 109 -4.25 8.14 -3.19
C GLY A 109 -2.74 8.30 -3.43
N LEU A 110 -1.92 7.89 -2.47
CA LEU A 110 -0.46 7.91 -2.59
C LEU A 110 0.05 6.54 -3.05
N TYR A 111 1.24 6.54 -3.65
CA TYR A 111 2.00 5.31 -3.90
C TYR A 111 2.75 4.87 -2.65
N ALA A 112 3.23 3.63 -2.64
CA ALA A 112 4.05 3.10 -1.57
C ALA A 112 5.34 2.48 -2.12
N ILE A 113 6.47 2.77 -1.48
CA ILE A 113 7.72 2.03 -1.65
C ILE A 113 7.92 1.16 -0.42
N LEU A 114 7.95 -0.15 -0.64
CA LEU A 114 8.15 -1.12 0.42
C LEU A 114 9.57 -1.65 0.42
N ARG A 115 10.28 -1.42 1.53
CA ARG A 115 11.64 -1.89 1.75
C ARG A 115 11.60 -3.05 2.72
N ILE A 116 11.46 -4.25 2.16
CA ILE A 116 11.46 -5.49 2.94
C ILE A 116 12.91 -5.77 3.34
N GLY A 117 13.13 -6.12 4.61
CA GLY A 117 14.45 -6.44 5.18
C GLY A 117 15.13 -7.67 4.52
N PRO A 118 15.98 -8.43 5.24
CA PRO A 118 15.86 -8.68 6.68
C PRO A 118 16.60 -7.67 7.57
N TYR A 119 17.56 -6.93 7.03
CA TYR A 119 18.28 -5.87 7.73
C TYR A 119 17.94 -4.52 7.11
N ILE A 120 17.57 -3.55 7.95
CA ILE A 120 17.06 -2.25 7.50
C ILE A 120 17.89 -1.06 8.01
N CYS A 121 18.93 -1.30 8.82
CA CYS A 121 19.58 -0.32 9.70
C CYS A 121 18.54 0.42 10.55
N ALA A 122 17.92 1.43 9.95
CA ALA A 122 16.83 2.26 10.43
C ALA A 122 17.04 2.76 11.86
N GLU A 123 18.27 2.92 12.34
CA GLU A 123 18.57 3.29 13.73
C GLU A 123 17.76 2.42 14.71
N TRP A 124 17.59 1.14 14.38
CA TRP A 124 16.82 0.16 15.11
C TRP A 124 17.77 -0.89 15.65
N ASN A 125 17.69 -1.18 16.95
CA ASN A 125 18.59 -2.10 17.63
C ASN A 125 18.51 -3.50 17.01
N TYR A 126 19.43 -3.86 16.10
CA TYR A 126 19.78 -5.22 15.58
C TYR A 126 18.70 -6.32 15.64
N GLY A 127 17.44 -5.94 15.48
CA GLY A 127 16.32 -6.80 15.76
C GLY A 127 16.17 -7.37 17.19
N LYS A 128 16.68 -6.78 18.28
CA LYS A 128 16.53 -7.33 19.64
C LYS A 128 16.10 -6.31 20.69
N ASN A 129 14.98 -6.61 21.35
CA ASN A 129 14.73 -6.31 22.77
C ASN A 129 14.86 -7.62 23.54
#